data_AF-A0A356V2V3-F1
#
_entry.id   AF-A0A356V2V3-F1
#
_cell.length_a   1.000
_cell.length_b   1.000
_cell.length_c   1.000
_cell.angle_alpha   90.00
_cell.angle_beta   90.00
_cell.angle_gamma   90.00
#
_symmetry.space_group_name_H-M   'P 1'
#
loop_
_entity.id
_entity.type
_entity.pdbx_description
1 polymer ?
#
loop_
_entity_poly.entity_id
_entity_poly.type
_entity_poly.pdbx_seq_one_letter_code
_entity_poly.pdbx_strand_id
1 'polypeptide(L)'
;MRRQILHQCIWAICAFGKPAAYEPVLKWLYQLFGTTQGKYMSKNKLYIPSRRGFLGLMAGGAALATATQPGQAAKVKTKAKIVILGAGSGGLGMANRLANRLDGANITVIDGKKEHWYQPGQTLIGIGLRKAGYSVSKNTDWMPDSADFIQEYVAEIDPDGKSVTTASGKKVKYDYLIVAMGVILDWEKIEGFDVDMIGKKDSGIACCFAGPHLAEKSA
;
A
#
# COMPACT_ATOMS: atom_id res chain seq x y z
N MET A 1 12.83 -6.03 1.85
CA MET A 1 11.47 -5.52 2.15
C MET A 1 10.71 -4.95 0.95
N ARG A 2 11.35 -4.29 -0.05
CA ARG A 2 10.68 -3.83 -1.30
C ARG A 2 10.04 -4.94 -2.17
N ARG A 3 10.44 -6.20 -2.02
CA ARG A 3 9.89 -7.34 -2.78
C ARG A 3 8.55 -7.87 -2.26
N GLN A 4 8.21 -7.65 -0.98
CA GLN A 4 6.96 -8.15 -0.40
C GLN A 4 5.73 -7.32 -0.81
N ILE A 5 5.92 -6.01 -1.07
CA ILE A 5 4.84 -5.15 -1.58
C ILE A 5 4.55 -5.49 -3.05
N LEU A 6 5.59 -5.81 -3.83
CA LEU A 6 5.46 -6.13 -5.25
C LEU A 6 4.77 -7.49 -5.51
N HIS A 7 5.00 -8.49 -4.65
CA HIS A 7 4.33 -9.79 -4.75
C HIS A 7 2.83 -9.71 -4.45
N GLN A 8 2.38 -8.72 -3.67
CA GLN A 8 0.97 -8.57 -3.30
C GLN A 8 0.14 -7.84 -4.36
N CYS A 9 0.74 -6.96 -5.16
CA CYS A 9 0.06 -6.34 -6.29
C CYS A 9 -0.23 -7.33 -7.44
N ILE A 10 0.64 -8.32 -7.64
CA ILE A 10 0.49 -9.34 -8.71
C ILE A 10 -0.61 -10.35 -8.37
N TRP A 11 -0.82 -10.67 -7.09
CA TRP A 11 -1.84 -11.62 -6.66
C TRP A 11 -3.28 -11.07 -6.81
N ALA A 12 -3.47 -9.75 -6.66
CA ALA A 12 -4.78 -9.11 -6.79
C ALA A 12 -5.34 -9.15 -8.23
N ILE A 13 -4.48 -9.32 -9.25
CA ILE A 13 -4.87 -9.35 -10.66
C ILE A 13 -5.28 -10.77 -11.10
N CYS A 14 -4.77 -11.82 -10.45
CA CYS A 14 -5.04 -13.21 -10.84
C CYS A 14 -6.36 -13.79 -10.28
N ALA A 15 -7.05 -13.07 -9.39
CA ALA A 15 -8.23 -13.59 -8.68
C ALA A 15 -9.57 -13.45 -9.44
N PHE A 16 -9.60 -12.77 -10.59
CA PHE A 16 -10.83 -12.58 -11.37
C PHE A 16 -10.62 -12.89 -12.86
N GLY A 17 -11.15 -14.02 -13.32
CA GLY A 17 -11.79 -14.16 -14.64
C GLY A 17 -10.92 -14.13 -15.90
N LYS A 18 -10.81 -15.32 -16.51
CA LYS A 18 -10.39 -15.69 -17.88
C LYS A 18 -9.03 -15.17 -18.42
N PRO A 19 -8.11 -16.09 -18.78
CA PRO A 19 -6.70 -15.80 -19.04
C PRO A 19 -6.36 -14.93 -20.27
N ALA A 20 -7.32 -14.72 -21.18
CA ALA A 20 -7.03 -14.12 -22.48
C ALA A 20 -7.07 -12.58 -22.50
N ALA A 21 -7.76 -11.93 -21.55
CA ALA A 21 -8.01 -10.48 -21.60
C ALA A 21 -6.88 -9.61 -21.01
N TYR A 22 -5.94 -10.20 -20.28
CA TYR A 22 -4.88 -9.47 -19.57
C TYR A 22 -3.48 -9.68 -20.17
N GLU A 23 -3.35 -10.46 -21.25
CA GLU A 23 -2.05 -10.77 -21.86
C GLU A 23 -1.24 -9.51 -22.25
N PRO A 24 -1.84 -8.42 -22.77
CA PRO A 24 -1.12 -7.17 -23.07
C PRO A 24 -0.65 -6.44 -21.80
N VAL A 25 -1.46 -6.48 -20.73
CA VAL A 25 -1.17 -5.81 -19.45
C VAL A 25 -0.08 -6.55 -18.69
N LEU A 26 -0.09 -7.88 -18.74
CA LEU A 26 0.99 -8.72 -18.24
C LEU A 26 2.28 -8.47 -19.02
N LYS A 27 2.24 -8.47 -20.36
CA LYS A 27 3.43 -8.18 -21.19
C LYS A 27 4.02 -6.80 -20.89
N TRP A 28 3.17 -5.79 -20.66
CA TRP A 28 3.60 -4.45 -20.25
C TRP A 28 4.25 -4.44 -18.85
N LEU A 29 3.67 -5.15 -17.87
CA LEU A 29 4.25 -5.31 -16.53
C LEU A 29 5.57 -6.12 -16.56
N TYR A 30 5.69 -7.13 -17.42
CA TYR A 30 6.92 -7.91 -17.58
C TYR A 30 8.04 -7.10 -18.24
N GLN A 31 7.72 -6.21 -19.18
CA GLN A 31 8.68 -5.28 -19.80
C GLN A 31 9.17 -4.20 -18.81
N LEU A 32 8.32 -3.74 -17.89
CA LEU A 32 8.68 -2.78 -16.85
C LEU A 32 9.56 -3.35 -15.73
N PHE A 33 9.56 -4.68 -15.55
CA PHE A 33 10.27 -5.35 -14.44
C PHE A 33 11.27 -6.44 -14.87
N GLY A 34 11.58 -6.56 -16.16
CA GLY A 34 12.79 -7.22 -16.67
C GLY A 34 12.92 -8.72 -16.37
N THR A 35 11.82 -9.48 -16.26
CA THR A 35 11.90 -10.93 -16.06
C THR A 35 11.42 -11.69 -17.30
N THR A 36 12.37 -12.10 -18.13
CA THR A 36 12.14 -13.10 -19.18
C THR A 36 11.82 -14.46 -18.54
N GLN A 37 10.67 -15.04 -18.88
CA GLN A 37 10.29 -16.42 -18.56
C GLN A 37 11.33 -17.41 -19.11
N GLY A 38 12.11 -18.03 -18.22
CA GLY A 38 13.09 -19.04 -18.56
C GLY A 38 12.49 -20.45 -18.52
N LYS A 39 12.23 -21.02 -19.69
CA LYS A 39 12.11 -22.48 -19.89
C LYS A 39 13.39 -23.16 -19.40
N TYR A 40 13.26 -24.13 -18.50
CA TYR A 40 14.34 -25.06 -18.18
C TYR A 40 14.37 -26.22 -19.18
N MET A 41 15.59 -26.75 -19.37
CA MET A 41 15.99 -27.95 -20.12
C MET A 41 16.43 -27.75 -21.58
N SER A 42 17.68 -27.33 -21.75
CA SER A 42 18.55 -27.86 -22.81
C SER A 42 19.95 -28.11 -22.24
N LYS A 43 20.48 -29.32 -22.49
CA LYS A 43 21.82 -29.75 -22.07
C LYS A 43 22.87 -28.99 -22.88
N ASN A 44 23.43 -27.90 -22.35
CA ASN A 44 24.59 -27.25 -22.94
C ASN A 44 25.81 -27.38 -22.03
N LYS A 45 26.93 -27.83 -22.60
CA LYS A 45 28.26 -27.84 -21.98
C LYS A 45 28.52 -26.47 -21.35
N LEU A 46 28.83 -26.48 -20.06
CA LEU A 46 29.15 -25.27 -19.31
C LEU A 46 30.48 -24.70 -19.84
N TYR A 47 30.43 -23.52 -20.48
CA TYR A 47 31.63 -22.81 -20.90
C TYR A 47 32.32 -22.24 -19.66
N ILE A 48 33.52 -22.72 -19.35
CA ILE A 48 34.35 -22.21 -18.24
C ILE A 48 35.33 -21.20 -18.84
N PRO A 49 35.15 -19.89 -18.59
CA PRO A 49 36.02 -18.87 -19.16
C PRO A 49 37.44 -18.96 -18.58
N SER A 50 38.45 -18.78 -19.43
CA SER A 50 39.84 -18.60 -18.98
C SER A 50 40.00 -17.27 -18.24
N ARG A 51 41.07 -17.10 -17.43
CA ARG A 51 41.34 -15.83 -16.69
C ARG A 51 41.29 -14.58 -17.59
N ARG A 52 41.75 -14.67 -18.85
CA ARG A 52 41.64 -13.59 -19.84
C ARG A 52 40.21 -13.40 -20.36
N GLY A 53 39.47 -14.48 -20.56
CA GLY A 53 38.04 -14.43 -20.92
C GLY A 53 37.19 -13.83 -19.79
N PHE A 54 37.50 -14.11 -18.53
CA PHE A 54 36.84 -13.53 -17.36
C PHE A 54 37.10 -12.03 -17.24
N LEU A 55 38.34 -11.58 -17.46
CA LEU A 55 38.67 -10.14 -17.49
C LEU A 55 37.96 -9.41 -18.65
N GLY A 56 37.87 -10.03 -19.83
CA GLY A 56 37.11 -9.47 -20.96
C GLY A 56 35.61 -9.37 -20.68
N LEU A 57 35.03 -10.38 -20.01
CA LEU A 57 33.61 -10.38 -19.60
C LEU A 57 33.33 -9.33 -18.52
N MET A 58 34.27 -9.09 -17.60
CA MET A 58 34.18 -8.03 -16.60
C MET A 58 34.27 -6.62 -17.22
N ALA A 59 35.16 -6.42 -18.19
CA ALA A 59 35.29 -5.15 -18.90
C ALA A 59 34.04 -4.81 -19.75
N GLY A 60 33.50 -5.81 -20.47
CA GLY A 60 32.26 -5.65 -21.25
C GLY A 60 31.01 -5.53 -20.37
N GLY A 61 30.95 -6.26 -19.26
CA GLY A 61 29.85 -6.21 -18.29
C GLY A 61 29.78 -4.88 -17.53
N ALA A 62 30.92 -4.26 -17.21
CA ALA A 62 30.97 -2.96 -16.57
C ALA A 62 30.44 -1.83 -17.47
N ALA A 63 30.69 -1.89 -18.78
CA ALA A 63 30.21 -0.90 -19.74
C ALA A 63 28.68 -0.98 -19.98
N LEU A 64 28.08 -2.16 -19.81
CA LEU A 64 26.62 -2.35 -19.90
C LEU A 64 25.89 -2.05 -18.58
N ALA A 65 26.59 -2.14 -17.44
CA ALA A 65 26.03 -1.83 -16.13
C ALA A 65 25.78 -0.33 -15.90
N THR A 66 26.47 0.55 -16.63
CA THR A 66 26.27 2.01 -16.56
C THR A 66 25.17 2.53 -17.49
N ALA A 67 24.82 1.78 -18.54
CA ALA A 67 23.85 2.21 -19.56
C ALA A 67 22.37 2.01 -19.16
N THR A 68 22.09 1.38 -18.02
CA THR A 68 20.72 1.01 -17.61
C THR A 68 20.40 1.36 -16.15
N GLN A 69 20.96 2.44 -15.61
CA GLN A 69 20.37 3.00 -14.40
C GLN A 69 19.06 3.72 -14.79
N PRO A 70 17.88 3.25 -14.35
CA PRO A 70 16.67 4.04 -14.51
C PRO A 70 16.91 5.37 -13.77
N GLY A 71 17.07 6.45 -14.55
CA GLY A 71 17.27 7.78 -14.00
C GLY A 71 16.14 8.10 -13.04
N GLN A 72 16.47 8.35 -11.77
CA GLN A 72 15.50 8.74 -10.78
C GLN A 72 14.97 10.12 -11.20
N ALA A 73 13.69 10.18 -11.59
CA ALA A 73 13.07 11.44 -12.02
C ALA A 73 13.33 12.52 -10.96
N ALA A 74 13.81 13.68 -11.39
CA ALA A 74 14.11 14.79 -10.49
C ALA A 74 12.87 15.16 -9.66
N LYS A 75 13.08 15.40 -8.36
CA LYS A 75 11.99 15.88 -7.50
C LYS A 75 11.54 17.27 -7.94
N VAL A 76 10.24 17.52 -7.83
CA VAL A 76 9.65 18.82 -8.12
C VAL A 76 9.76 19.70 -6.88
N LYS A 77 10.44 20.83 -7.01
CA LYS A 77 10.54 21.82 -5.92
C LYS A 77 9.22 22.56 -5.74
N THR A 78 8.75 22.66 -4.50
CA THR A 78 7.50 23.37 -4.17
C THR A 78 7.49 23.77 -2.70
N LYS A 79 6.59 24.69 -2.33
CA LYS A 79 6.28 25.07 -0.94
C LYS A 79 4.82 24.80 -0.57
N ALA A 80 4.13 23.98 -1.38
CA ALA A 80 2.71 23.70 -1.21
C ALA A 80 2.41 23.07 0.16
N LYS A 81 1.30 23.51 0.77
CA LYS A 81 0.71 22.90 1.96
C LYS A 81 -0.33 21.87 1.53
N ILE A 82 -0.03 20.61 1.75
CA ILE A 82 -0.88 19.49 1.35
C ILE A 82 -1.42 18.84 2.62
N VAL A 83 -2.74 18.85 2.77
CA VAL A 83 -3.42 18.15 3.87
C VAL A 83 -4.07 16.89 3.34
N ILE A 84 -3.82 15.76 4.01
CA ILE A 84 -4.36 14.45 3.67
C ILE A 84 -5.24 13.99 4.83
N LEU A 85 -6.52 13.76 4.56
CA LEU A 85 -7.48 13.27 5.56
C LEU A 85 -7.59 11.76 5.46
N GLY A 86 -7.26 11.07 6.55
CA GLY A 86 -7.23 9.61 6.62
C GLY A 86 -5.82 9.05 6.46
N ALA A 87 -5.40 8.23 7.42
CA ALA A 87 -4.14 7.48 7.44
C ALA A 87 -4.37 6.00 7.07
N GLY A 88 -5.41 5.72 6.28
CA GLY A 88 -5.60 4.42 5.64
C GLY A 88 -4.60 4.17 4.50
N SER A 89 -4.78 3.07 3.78
CA SER A 89 -3.85 2.69 2.69
C SER A 89 -3.73 3.75 1.60
N GLY A 90 -4.83 4.44 1.28
CA GLY A 90 -4.85 5.53 0.30
C GLY A 90 -4.06 6.77 0.77
N GLY A 91 -4.31 7.22 2.00
CA GLY A 91 -3.68 8.42 2.54
C GLY A 91 -2.18 8.27 2.78
N LEU A 92 -1.75 7.17 3.42
CA LEU A 92 -0.33 6.89 3.62
C LEU A 92 0.39 6.58 2.31
N GLY A 93 -0.27 5.89 1.38
CA GLY A 93 0.26 5.67 0.03
C GLY A 93 0.49 6.99 -0.71
N MET A 94 -0.43 7.95 -0.58
CA MET A 94 -0.29 9.27 -1.17
C MET A 94 0.79 10.11 -0.48
N ALA A 95 0.84 10.14 0.85
CA ALA A 95 1.86 10.83 1.62
C ALA A 95 3.27 10.38 1.20
N ASN A 96 3.51 9.07 1.14
CA ASN A 96 4.77 8.50 0.68
C ASN A 96 5.08 8.86 -0.79
N ARG A 97 4.09 8.80 -1.67
CA ARG A 97 4.29 9.15 -3.08
C ARG A 97 4.67 10.62 -3.26
N LEU A 98 4.03 11.52 -2.52
CA LEU A 98 4.29 12.95 -2.56
C LEU A 98 5.66 13.27 -1.95
N ALA A 99 6.01 12.71 -0.78
CA ALA A 99 7.33 12.89 -0.16
C ALA A 99 8.49 12.42 -1.06
N ASN A 100 8.27 11.38 -1.87
CA ASN A 100 9.25 10.89 -2.82
C ASN A 100 9.39 11.77 -4.08
N ARG A 101 8.33 12.51 -4.45
CA ARG A 101 8.29 13.29 -5.71
C ARG A 101 8.49 14.78 -5.51
N LEU A 102 8.18 15.30 -4.33
CA LEU A 102 8.24 16.72 -4.01
C LEU A 102 9.43 17.01 -3.11
N ASP A 103 10.02 18.18 -3.31
CA ASP A 103 11.08 18.74 -2.48
C ASP A 103 10.60 20.07 -1.91
N GLY A 104 10.56 20.19 -0.58
CA GLY A 104 10.09 21.39 0.14
C GLY A 104 8.59 21.50 0.43
N ALA A 105 7.75 20.55 0.01
CA ALA A 105 6.32 20.54 0.35
C ALA A 105 6.10 20.31 1.86
N ASN A 106 5.11 20.99 2.43
CA ASN A 106 4.60 20.66 3.77
C ASN A 106 3.43 19.68 3.61
N ILE A 107 3.61 18.44 4.07
CA ILE A 107 2.60 17.39 3.99
C ILE A 107 2.11 17.11 5.40
N THR A 108 0.82 17.29 5.65
CA THR A 108 0.17 16.96 6.92
C THR A 108 -0.86 15.85 6.71
N VAL A 109 -0.75 14.76 7.46
CA VAL A 109 -1.78 13.69 7.51
C VAL A 109 -2.58 13.83 8.79
N ILE A 110 -3.90 13.74 8.70
CA ILE A 110 -4.82 13.85 9.84
C ILE A 110 -5.64 12.56 9.94
N ASP A 111 -5.54 11.84 11.06
CA ASP A 111 -6.33 10.65 11.36
C ASP A 111 -6.40 10.39 12.86
N GLY A 112 -7.59 10.06 13.39
CA GLY A 112 -7.75 9.82 14.83
C GLY A 112 -7.28 8.44 15.30
N LYS A 113 -7.20 7.45 14.39
CA LYS A 113 -6.84 6.08 14.70
C LYS A 113 -5.32 5.91 14.76
N LYS A 114 -4.85 5.22 15.79
CA LYS A 114 -3.42 4.88 15.96
C LYS A 114 -2.99 3.69 15.09
N GLU A 115 -3.89 2.72 14.99
CA GLU A 115 -3.63 1.46 14.32
C GLU A 115 -3.87 1.55 12.81
N HIS A 116 -2.93 1.04 12.04
CA HIS A 116 -3.10 0.73 10.64
C HIS A 116 -3.56 -0.71 10.50
N TRP A 117 -4.68 -0.94 9.81
CA TRP A 117 -5.17 -2.29 9.54
C TRP A 117 -4.93 -2.68 8.08
N TYR A 118 -4.22 -3.78 7.87
CA TYR A 118 -4.15 -4.44 6.58
C TYR A 118 -5.42 -5.27 6.35
N GLN A 119 -6.51 -4.60 5.95
CA GLN A 119 -7.84 -5.19 5.80
C GLN A 119 -7.88 -6.44 4.90
N PRO A 120 -7.17 -6.53 3.75
CA PRO A 120 -7.18 -7.75 2.95
C PRO A 120 -6.71 -8.99 3.72
N GLY A 121 -5.79 -8.82 4.68
CA GLY A 121 -5.30 -9.89 5.54
C GLY A 121 -6.34 -10.43 6.53
N GLN A 122 -7.42 -9.68 6.80
CA GLN A 122 -8.47 -10.10 7.74
C GLN A 122 -9.26 -11.31 7.23
N THR A 123 -9.27 -11.56 5.92
CA THR A 123 -9.84 -12.80 5.35
C THR A 123 -9.07 -14.03 5.86
N LEU A 124 -7.74 -13.97 5.91
CA LEU A 124 -6.90 -15.07 6.41
C LEU A 124 -7.10 -15.30 7.91
N ILE A 125 -7.43 -14.23 8.64
CA ILE A 125 -7.75 -14.28 10.06
C ILE A 125 -9.11 -14.95 10.25
N GLY A 126 -10.12 -14.55 9.48
CA GLY A 126 -11.49 -15.09 9.54
C GLY A 126 -11.61 -16.58 9.19
N ILE A 127 -10.63 -17.15 8.48
CA ILE A 127 -10.56 -18.59 8.17
C ILE A 127 -9.54 -19.34 9.04
N GLY A 128 -9.01 -18.70 10.09
CA GLY A 128 -8.13 -19.34 11.08
C GLY A 128 -6.68 -19.54 10.66
N LEU A 129 -6.25 -19.05 9.49
CA LEU A 129 -4.88 -19.19 9.01
C LEU A 129 -3.90 -18.18 9.62
N ARG A 130 -4.41 -17.09 10.19
CA ARG A 130 -3.62 -16.03 10.84
C ARG A 130 -4.32 -15.55 12.11
N LYS A 131 -3.54 -14.97 13.04
CA LYS A 131 -4.04 -14.35 14.26
C LYS A 131 -4.33 -12.86 14.05
N ALA A 132 -5.15 -12.25 14.90
CA ALA A 132 -5.57 -10.84 14.78
C ALA A 132 -4.39 -9.86 14.56
N GLY A 133 -3.30 -10.05 15.31
CA GLY A 133 -2.10 -9.20 15.24
C GLY A 133 -1.39 -9.22 13.88
N TYR A 134 -1.63 -10.20 13.01
CA TYR A 134 -1.04 -10.28 11.67
C TYR A 134 -1.33 -9.05 10.80
N SER A 135 -2.52 -8.47 10.94
CA SER A 135 -2.96 -7.33 10.12
C SER A 135 -2.85 -5.98 10.82
N VAL A 136 -2.23 -5.90 12.01
CA VAL A 136 -2.19 -4.68 12.83
C VAL A 136 -0.76 -4.14 12.92
N SER A 137 -0.61 -2.86 12.60
CA SER A 137 0.61 -2.06 12.82
C SER A 137 0.22 -0.66 13.28
N LYS A 138 1.18 0.25 13.49
CA LYS A 138 0.87 1.66 13.75
C LYS A 138 0.86 2.46 12.45
N ASN A 139 0.04 3.51 12.37
CA ASN A 139 0.07 4.43 11.22
C ASN A 139 1.44 5.10 11.05
N THR A 140 2.13 5.38 12.17
CA THR A 140 3.48 5.98 12.19
C THR A 140 4.54 5.08 11.57
N ASP A 141 4.37 3.76 11.56
CA ASP A 141 5.34 2.82 10.99
C ASP A 141 5.44 2.94 9.46
N TRP A 142 4.43 3.55 8.82
CA TRP A 142 4.33 3.73 7.38
C TRP A 142 4.33 5.20 6.95
N MET A 143 4.41 6.13 7.91
CA MET A 143 4.46 7.57 7.63
C MET A 143 5.85 7.94 7.09
N PRO A 144 5.96 8.75 6.03
CA PRO A 144 7.26 9.29 5.65
C PRO A 144 7.76 10.27 6.72
N ASP A 145 9.05 10.23 7.04
CA ASP A 145 9.68 11.08 8.08
C ASP A 145 9.46 12.59 7.87
N SER A 146 9.25 13.01 6.62
CA SER A 146 9.05 14.41 6.24
C SER A 146 7.60 14.90 6.35
N ALA A 147 6.65 14.05 6.76
CA ALA A 147 5.25 14.42 6.91
C ALA A 147 4.88 14.63 8.39
N ASP A 148 4.09 15.66 8.63
CA ASP A 148 3.49 15.90 9.94
C ASP A 148 2.26 15.00 10.13
N PHE A 149 2.10 14.45 11.33
CA PHE A 149 0.93 13.63 11.69
C PHE A 149 0.13 14.29 12.81
N ILE A 150 -1.13 14.61 12.53
CA ILE A 150 -2.09 15.09 13.52
C ILE A 150 -3.00 13.93 13.87
N GLN A 151 -2.81 13.36 15.06
CA GLN A 151 -3.54 12.18 15.51
C GLN A 151 -4.91 12.55 16.12
N GLU A 152 -5.76 13.18 15.31
CA GLU A 152 -7.11 13.63 15.69
C GLU A 152 -8.11 13.29 14.59
N TYR A 153 -9.39 13.18 14.95
CA TYR A 153 -10.45 13.10 13.94
C TYR A 153 -10.70 14.47 13.31
N VAL A 154 -11.13 14.47 12.06
CA VAL A 154 -11.60 15.66 11.34
C VAL A 154 -13.07 15.90 11.70
N ALA A 155 -13.42 17.13 12.05
CA ALA A 155 -14.79 17.53 12.34
C ALA A 155 -15.45 18.25 11.16
N GLU A 156 -14.69 19.08 10.43
CA GLU A 156 -15.24 19.93 9.38
C GLU A 156 -14.22 20.20 8.28
N ILE A 157 -14.70 20.32 7.04
CA ILE A 157 -13.93 20.80 5.89
C ILE A 157 -14.59 22.10 5.41
N ASP A 158 -13.79 23.17 5.37
CA ASP A 158 -14.15 24.47 4.81
C ASP A 158 -13.43 24.63 3.45
N PRO A 159 -14.08 24.30 2.33
CA PRO A 159 -13.46 24.35 1.00
C PRO A 159 -13.19 25.79 0.53
N ASP A 160 -14.07 26.73 0.87
CA ASP A 160 -13.97 28.13 0.45
C ASP A 160 -12.82 28.83 1.18
N GLY A 161 -12.73 28.64 2.49
CA GLY A 161 -11.63 29.14 3.31
C GLY A 161 -10.37 28.29 3.26
N LYS A 162 -10.39 27.16 2.54
CA LYS A 162 -9.29 26.18 2.41
C LYS A 162 -8.72 25.74 3.76
N SER A 163 -9.60 25.32 4.66
CA SER A 163 -9.25 24.81 5.98
C SER A 163 -9.94 23.49 6.32
N VAL A 164 -9.32 22.77 7.26
CA VAL A 164 -9.92 21.63 7.95
C VAL A 164 -9.90 21.92 9.44
N THR A 165 -10.99 21.62 10.12
CA THR A 165 -11.08 21.73 11.58
C THR A 165 -11.06 20.33 12.18
N THR A 166 -10.16 20.08 13.14
CA THR A 166 -10.11 18.81 13.87
C THR A 166 -11.15 18.77 15.00
N ALA A 167 -11.37 17.60 15.59
CA ALA A 167 -12.29 17.41 16.71
C ALA A 167 -11.96 18.27 17.93
N SER A 168 -10.70 18.67 18.13
CA SER A 168 -10.32 19.61 19.20
C SER A 168 -10.59 21.09 18.86
N GLY A 169 -11.05 21.39 17.65
CA GLY A 169 -11.24 22.75 17.15
C GLY A 169 -9.99 23.37 16.49
N LYS A 170 -8.89 22.62 16.37
CA LYS A 170 -7.68 23.09 15.68
C LYS A 170 -7.97 23.26 14.18
N LYS A 171 -7.69 24.45 13.65
CA LYS A 171 -7.84 24.76 12.22
C LYS A 171 -6.51 24.59 11.48
N VAL A 172 -6.52 23.78 10.41
CA VAL A 172 -5.37 23.47 9.55
C VAL A 172 -5.64 24.00 8.15
N LYS A 173 -4.78 24.90 7.65
CA LYS A 173 -4.90 25.50 6.30
C LYS A 173 -4.17 24.65 5.26
N TYR A 174 -4.71 24.60 4.05
CA TYR A 174 -4.12 23.85 2.94
C TYR A 174 -4.14 24.66 1.63
N ASP A 175 -3.21 24.34 0.73
CA ASP A 175 -3.31 24.69 -0.69
C ASP A 175 -4.01 23.57 -1.47
N TYR A 176 -3.73 22.32 -1.09
CA TYR A 176 -4.33 21.12 -1.65
C TYR A 176 -4.85 20.20 -0.55
N LEU A 177 -6.07 19.70 -0.74
CA LEU A 177 -6.71 18.73 0.15
C LEU A 177 -6.85 17.38 -0.55
N ILE A 178 -6.45 16.32 0.13
CA ILE A 178 -6.63 14.95 -0.32
C ILE A 178 -7.54 14.24 0.68
N VAL A 179 -8.72 13.80 0.22
CA VAL A 179 -9.68 13.08 1.05
C VAL A 179 -9.52 11.58 0.84
N ALA A 180 -9.03 10.88 1.86
CA ALA A 180 -8.73 9.44 1.85
C ALA A 180 -9.24 8.74 3.12
N MET A 181 -10.43 9.14 3.61
CA MET A 181 -11.01 8.70 4.89
C MET A 181 -11.62 7.29 4.87
N GLY A 182 -11.67 6.63 3.70
CA GLY A 182 -12.25 5.30 3.57
C GLY A 182 -13.78 5.32 3.62
N VAL A 183 -14.36 4.27 4.22
CA VAL A 183 -15.80 4.06 4.34
C VAL A 183 -16.16 3.71 5.78
N ILE A 184 -17.42 3.95 6.15
CA ILE A 184 -18.01 3.53 7.42
C ILE A 184 -18.87 2.30 7.16
N LEU A 185 -18.89 1.38 8.13
CA LEU A 185 -19.72 0.18 8.09
C LEU A 185 -20.95 0.41 8.97
N ASP A 186 -22.10 0.59 8.33
CA ASP A 186 -23.39 0.89 8.98
C ASP A 186 -24.11 -0.42 9.36
N TRP A 187 -23.59 -1.13 10.35
CA TRP A 187 -24.11 -2.43 10.78
C TRP A 187 -25.57 -2.37 11.24
N GLU A 188 -25.96 -1.25 11.87
CA GLU A 188 -27.29 -0.97 12.39
C GLU A 188 -28.38 -0.89 11.31
N LYS A 189 -28.00 -0.80 10.03
CA LYS A 189 -28.96 -0.82 8.92
C LYS A 189 -29.46 -2.23 8.58
N ILE A 190 -28.84 -3.27 9.13
CA ILE A 190 -29.25 -4.65 8.92
C ILE A 190 -30.21 -5.05 10.05
N GLU A 191 -31.49 -5.17 9.73
CA GLU A 191 -32.51 -5.57 10.71
C GLU A 191 -32.18 -6.93 11.35
N GLY A 192 -32.22 -6.98 12.68
CA GLY A 192 -31.93 -8.20 13.44
C GLY A 192 -30.45 -8.56 13.54
N PHE A 193 -29.53 -7.73 13.00
CA PHE A 193 -28.10 -7.94 13.13
C PHE A 193 -27.48 -7.06 14.23
N ASP A 194 -26.56 -7.65 14.98
CA ASP A 194 -25.72 -6.97 15.97
C ASP A 194 -24.28 -7.44 15.77
N VAL A 195 -23.33 -6.51 15.85
CA VAL A 195 -21.88 -6.78 15.70
C VAL A 195 -21.42 -7.85 16.71
N ASP A 196 -22.02 -7.91 17.89
CA ASP A 196 -21.70 -8.90 18.92
C ASP A 196 -22.14 -10.32 18.54
N MET A 197 -22.92 -10.51 17.47
CA MET A 197 -23.23 -11.84 16.96
C MET A 197 -22.03 -12.48 16.26
N ILE A 198 -21.09 -11.69 15.73
CA ILE A 198 -19.94 -12.18 14.97
C ILE A 198 -19.10 -13.15 15.82
N GLY A 199 -18.94 -14.38 15.32
CA GLY A 199 -18.14 -15.43 15.97
C GLY A 199 -18.83 -16.14 17.14
N LYS A 200 -20.13 -15.88 17.39
CA LYS A 200 -20.90 -16.68 18.35
C LYS A 200 -21.40 -17.98 17.70
N LYS A 201 -21.22 -19.11 18.39
CA LYS A 201 -21.53 -20.46 17.88
C LYS A 201 -23.01 -20.65 17.48
N ASP A 202 -23.92 -20.01 18.19
CA ASP A 202 -25.37 -20.06 17.97
C ASP A 202 -25.84 -19.18 16.81
N SER A 203 -25.11 -18.10 16.51
CA SER A 203 -25.47 -17.18 15.41
C SER A 203 -25.13 -17.72 14.01
N GLY A 204 -24.05 -18.50 13.88
CA GLY A 204 -23.50 -18.89 12.58
C GLY A 204 -22.91 -17.73 11.75
N ILE A 205 -22.69 -16.55 12.34
CA ILE A 205 -22.25 -15.36 11.62
C ILE A 205 -20.72 -15.18 11.70
N ALA A 206 -20.09 -15.02 10.54
CA ALA A 206 -18.68 -14.69 10.37
C ALA A 206 -18.51 -13.37 9.62
N CYS A 207 -17.49 -12.58 9.97
CA CYS A 207 -17.21 -11.31 9.30
C CYS A 207 -15.72 -10.96 9.37
N CYS A 208 -15.10 -10.74 8.21
CA CYS A 208 -13.72 -10.28 8.13
C CYS A 208 -13.57 -8.75 8.06
N PHE A 209 -14.67 -7.98 8.01
CA PHE A 209 -14.64 -6.51 7.88
C PHE A 209 -14.75 -5.77 9.22
N ALA A 210 -15.23 -6.42 10.28
CA ALA A 210 -15.46 -5.81 11.60
C ALA A 210 -14.16 -5.61 12.41
N GLY A 211 -13.00 -5.73 11.77
CA GLY A 211 -11.69 -5.58 12.41
C GLY A 211 -11.03 -6.93 12.75
N PRO A 212 -9.74 -6.89 13.11
CA PRO A 212 -8.91 -8.08 13.23
C PRO A 212 -9.36 -9.02 14.36
N HIS A 213 -9.83 -8.48 15.49
CA HIS A 213 -10.27 -9.28 16.63
C HIS A 213 -11.62 -9.97 16.38
N LEU A 214 -12.57 -9.31 15.72
CA LEU A 214 -13.85 -9.93 15.36
C LEU A 214 -13.71 -10.93 14.21
N ALA A 215 -12.81 -10.65 13.26
CA ALA A 215 -12.40 -11.63 12.27
C ALA A 215 -11.84 -12.89 12.95
N GLU A 216 -10.99 -12.75 13.96
CA GLU A 216 -10.41 -13.91 14.66
C GLU A 216 -11.45 -14.76 15.41
N LYS A 217 -12.53 -14.16 15.91
CA LYS A 217 -13.65 -14.90 16.51
C LYS A 217 -14.46 -15.70 15.49
N SER A 218 -14.34 -15.39 14.20
CA SER A 218 -15.09 -16.06 13.13
C SER A 218 -14.50 -17.41 12.72
N ALA A 219 -13.26 -17.70 13.14
CA ALA A 219 -12.53 -18.93 12.86
C ALA A 219 -12.78 -20.01 13.91
#